data_AF-T1AL50-F1
#
_entry.id   AF-T1AL50-F1
#
_cell.length_a   1.000
_cell.length_b   1.000
_cell.length_c   1.000
_cell.angle_alpha   90.00
_cell.angle_beta   90.00
_cell.angle_gamma   90.00
#
_symmetry.space_group_name_H-M   'P 1'
#
loop_
_entity.id
_entity.type
_entity.pdbx_description
1 polymer ?
#
loop_
_entity_poly.entity_id
_entity_poly.type
_entity_poly.pdbx_seq_one_letter_code
_entity_poly.pdbx_strand_id
1 'polypeptide(L)' 'MAEAAGISAASEQRPVAALRGVGAQLAERLRRLGVAQVQDLLFILPVRYDDRTTLRKIGELS' A
#
# COMPACT_ATOMS: atom_id res chain seq x y z
N MET A 1 31.54 0.25 -19.20
CA MET A 1 31.08 -0.97 -18.50
C MET A 1 30.09 -0.52 -17.44
N ALA A 2 28.80 -0.49 -17.80
CA ALA A 2 27.72 -0.07 -16.92
C ALA A 2 27.21 -1.31 -16.17
N GLU A 3 27.34 -1.30 -14.85
CA GLU A 3 26.80 -2.35 -13.99
C GLU A 3 25.28 -2.24 -14.01
N ALA A 4 24.62 -3.28 -14.53
CA ALA A 4 23.17 -3.40 -14.48
C ALA A 4 22.76 -3.54 -13.01
N ALA A 5 22.21 -2.47 -12.44
CA ALA A 5 21.58 -2.48 -11.13
C ALA A 5 20.35 -3.41 -11.18
N GLY A 6 20.59 -4.69 -10.87
CA GLY A 6 19.58 -5.73 -10.83
C GLY A 6 18.52 -5.40 -9.79
N ILE A 7 17.27 -5.61 -10.16
CA ILE A 7 16.11 -5.44 -9.29
C ILE A 7 16.26 -6.43 -8.12
N SER A 8 16.70 -5.95 -6.96
CA SER A 8 16.89 -6.79 -5.78
C SER A 8 15.53 -7.11 -5.15
N ALA A 9 14.91 -8.21 -5.55
CA ALA A 9 13.66 -8.70 -4.96
C ALA A 9 13.77 -9.01 -3.45
N ALA A 10 15.01 -9.08 -2.90
CA ALA A 10 15.26 -9.35 -1.49
C ALA A 10 14.87 -8.19 -0.56
N SER A 11 14.77 -6.94 -1.06
CA SER A 11 14.37 -5.80 -0.21
C SER A 11 12.91 -5.87 0.24
N GLU A 12 12.04 -6.48 -0.57
CA GLU A 12 10.58 -6.46 -0.35
C GLU A 12 10.11 -7.51 0.67
N GLN A 13 11.00 -8.40 1.12
CA GLN A 13 10.77 -9.36 2.20
C GLN A 13 10.89 -8.73 3.60
N ARG A 14 11.21 -7.44 3.68
CA ARG A 14 11.28 -6.72 4.96
C ARG A 14 9.89 -6.65 5.61
N PRO A 15 9.82 -6.58 6.95
CA PRO A 15 8.57 -6.38 7.66
C PRO A 15 7.86 -5.10 7.20
N VAL A 16 6.53 -5.15 7.11
CA VAL A 16 5.71 -4.01 6.64
C VAL A 16 5.88 -2.75 7.51
N ALA A 17 6.22 -2.92 8.79
CA ALA A 17 6.53 -1.83 9.73
C ALA A 17 7.81 -1.05 9.37
N ALA A 18 8.65 -1.56 8.48
CA ALA A 18 9.83 -0.86 7.98
C ALA A 18 9.49 0.24 6.96
N LEU A 19 8.25 0.28 6.46
CA LEU A 19 7.78 1.34 5.56
C LEU A 19 7.48 2.62 6.33
N ARG A 20 7.88 3.75 5.76
CA ARG A 20 7.56 5.08 6.28
C ARG A 20 6.04 5.24 6.35
N GLY A 21 5.54 5.64 7.53
CA GLY A 21 4.11 5.85 7.77
C GLY A 21 3.38 4.62 8.34
N VAL A 22 4.04 3.46 8.42
CA VAL A 22 3.49 2.28 9.10
C VAL A 22 3.90 2.28 10.57
N GLY A 23 3.08 2.89 11.42
CA GLY A 23 3.21 2.81 12.88
C GLY A 23 2.67 1.50 13.45
N ALA A 24 2.87 1.27 14.77
CA ALA A 24 2.45 0.05 15.46
C ALA A 24 0.96 -0.30 15.26
N GLN A 25 0.07 0.70 15.29
CA GLN A 25 -1.37 0.47 15.09
C GLN A 25 -1.70 0.01 13.66
N LEU A 26 -1.03 0.59 12.66
CA LEU A 26 -1.26 0.22 11.26
C LEU A 26 -0.65 -1.15 10.95
N ALA A 27 0.54 -1.44 11.49
CA ALA A 27 1.17 -2.75 11.40
C ALA A 27 0.26 -3.85 11.97
N GLU A 28 -0.37 -3.62 13.12
CA GLU A 28 -1.31 -4.58 13.71
C GLU A 28 -2.57 -4.78 12.86
N ARG A 29 -3.11 -3.71 12.25
CA ARG A 29 -4.23 -3.83 11.31
C ARG A 29 -3.85 -4.63 10.07
N LEU A 30 -2.68 -4.39 9.50
CA LEU A 30 -2.15 -5.11 8.35
C LEU A 30 -1.92 -6.60 8.69
N ARG A 31 -1.38 -6.90 9.89
CA ARG A 31 -1.21 -8.27 10.37
C ARG A 31 -2.55 -9.03 10.45
N ARG A 32 -3.63 -8.38 10.89
CA ARG A 32 -4.98 -8.97 10.90
C ARG A 32 -5.54 -9.25 9.50
N LEU A 33 -5.07 -8.52 8.50
CA LEU A 33 -5.38 -8.75 7.08
C LEU A 33 -4.45 -9.79 6.43
N GLY A 34 -3.54 -10.42 7.20
CA GLY A 34 -2.60 -11.42 6.69
C GLY A 34 -1.34 -10.85 6.05
N VAL A 35 -1.03 -9.56 6.29
CA VAL A 35 0.06 -8.83 5.65
C VAL A 35 1.22 -8.69 6.65
N ALA A 36 2.36 -9.32 6.35
CA ALA A 36 3.53 -9.28 7.23
C ALA A 36 4.72 -8.56 6.59
N GLN A 37 4.87 -8.68 5.27
CA GLN A 37 6.00 -8.18 4.49
C GLN A 37 5.56 -7.09 3.49
N VAL A 38 6.52 -6.32 2.98
CA VAL A 38 6.25 -5.26 1.99
C VAL A 38 5.65 -5.83 0.71
N GLN A 39 6.18 -6.95 0.22
CA GLN A 39 5.66 -7.64 -0.98
C GLN A 39 4.18 -8.04 -0.89
N ASP A 40 3.68 -8.34 0.32
CA ASP A 40 2.29 -8.77 0.51
C ASP A 40 1.32 -7.65 0.13
N LEU A 41 1.73 -6.39 0.28
CA LEU A 41 0.94 -5.21 -0.09
C LEU A 41 0.63 -5.13 -1.59
N LEU A 42 1.48 -5.72 -2.45
CA LEU A 42 1.29 -5.71 -3.90
C LEU A 42 0.05 -6.51 -4.33
N PHE A 43 -0.41 -7.42 -3.48
CA PHE A 43 -1.54 -8.29 -3.75
C PHE A 43 -2.81 -7.88 -3.00
N ILE A 44 -2.77 -6.76 -2.27
CA ILE A 44 -3.95 -6.15 -1.65
C ILE A 44 -4.56 -5.18 -2.64
N LEU A 45 -5.52 -5.69 -3.40
CA LEU A 45 -6.25 -4.86 -4.34
C LEU A 45 -7.44 -4.20 -3.63
N PRO A 46 -7.71 -2.91 -3.89
CA PRO A 46 -8.92 -2.26 -3.44
C PRO A 46 -10.16 -3.03 -3.92
N VAL A 47 -11.12 -3.25 -3.02
CA VAL A 47 -12.43 -3.83 -3.36
C VAL A 47 -13.16 -2.97 -4.39
N ARG A 48 -12.95 -1.65 -4.33
CA ARG A 48 -13.48 -0.67 -5.26
C ARG A 48 -12.54 0.53 -5.32
N TYR A 49 -12.40 1.09 -6.52
CA TYR A 49 -11.83 2.40 -6.73
C TYR A 49 -12.95 3.43 -6.78
N ASP A 50 -12.89 4.43 -5.91
CA ASP A 50 -13.78 5.57 -6.00
C ASP A 50 -13.16 6.62 -6.92
N ASP A 51 -13.82 6.84 -8.06
CA ASP A 51 -13.49 7.94 -8.94
C ASP A 51 -13.98 9.27 -8.34
N ARG A 52 -13.03 10.16 -8.02
CA ARG A 52 -13.29 11.49 -7.46
C ARG A 52 -13.08 12.62 -8.47
N THR A 53 -13.10 12.33 -9.77
CA THR A 53 -12.97 13.32 -10.84
C THR A 53 -14.17 14.28 -10.91
N THR A 54 -15.35 13.82 -10.52
CA THR A 54 -16.57 14.62 -10.56
C THR A 54 -16.80 15.35 -9.24
N LEU A 55 -16.63 16.67 -9.26
CA LEU A 55 -16.99 17.53 -8.14
C LEU A 55 -18.46 17.93 -8.25
N ARG A 56 -19.23 17.77 -7.17
CA ARG A 56 -20.60 18.26 -7.04
C ARG A 56 -20.66 19.31 -5.94
N LYS A 57 -21.43 20.38 -6.15
CA LYS A 57 -21.64 21.37 -5.11
C LYS A 57 -22.51 20.77 -4.00
N ILE A 58 -22.32 21.24 -2.77
CA ILE A 58 -23.10 20.75 -1.62
C ILE A 58 -24.62 20.95 -1.86
N GLY A 59 -25.03 22.05 -2.51
CA GLY A 59 -26.44 22.31 -2.83
C GLY A 59 -27.03 21.45 -3.95
N GLU A 60 -26.23 20.60 -4.60
CA GLU A 60 -26.65 19.68 -5.66
C GLU A 60 -26.71 18.22 -5.15
N LEU A 61 -26.46 18.01 -3.86
CA LEU A 61 -26.66 16.73 -3.19
C LEU A 61 -28.16 16.57 -2.93
N SER A 62 -28.78 15.62 -3.62
CA SER A 62 -30.19 15.23 -3.47
C SER A 62 -30.47 14.52 -2.15
#